data_AF-A0A2D3VZ76-F1
#
_entry.id   AF-A0A2D3VZ76-F1
#
_cell.length_a   1.000
_cell.length_b   1.000
_cell.length_c   1.000
_cell.angle_alpha   90.00
_cell.angle_beta   90.00
_cell.angle_gamma   90.00
#
_symmetry.space_group_name_H-M   'P 1'
#
loop_
_entity.id
_entity.type
_entity.pdbx_description
1 polymer ?
#
loop_
_entity_poly.entity_id
_entity_poly.type
_entity_poly.pdbx_seq_one_letter_code
_entity_poly.pdbx_strand_id
1 'polypeptide(L)'
;FEIKNRMKEIMWEKVAIFRDEKGLSEAVTELEELYKKSLDVKVKSKERSANPELEEAYRVPMMLKLSLCVALGALQRKESRGAHYREDYLKRDDANWLKRTLASWKKGDTLPTITYEDLDIMKMEMPPAFRGYGAKGMLIENELSTKRQEEVDKIREEMEAAGKDRHEIQEALMPFELQPYYKAKNQRFGE
;
A
#
# COMPACT_ATOMS: atom_id res chain seq x y z
N PHE A 1 -4.51 27.28 9.28
CA PHE A 1 -4.79 26.21 10.27
C PHE A 1 -6.13 25.51 10.04
N GLU A 2 -7.23 26.23 9.79
CA GLU A 2 -8.55 25.63 9.51
C GLU A 2 -8.52 24.59 8.38
N ILE A 3 -7.87 24.89 7.25
CA ILE A 3 -7.66 23.93 6.15
C ILE A 3 -7.01 22.62 6.64
N LYS A 4 -6.00 22.71 7.50
CA LYS A 4 -5.30 21.54 8.05
C LYS A 4 -6.22 20.72 8.95
N ASN A 5 -6.99 21.38 9.81
CA ASN A 5 -7.92 20.69 10.70
C ASN A 5 -9.02 19.98 9.91
N ARG A 6 -9.61 20.66 8.90
CA ARG A 6 -10.62 20.05 8.04
C ARG A 6 -10.07 18.86 7.25
N MET A 7 -8.85 18.95 6.73
CA MET A 7 -8.17 17.81 6.09
C MET A 7 -8.08 16.61 7.04
N LYS A 8 -7.69 16.82 8.31
CA LYS A 8 -7.59 15.74 9.30
C LYS A 8 -8.93 15.11 9.61
N GLU A 9 -9.99 15.93 9.75
CA GLU A 9 -11.36 15.47 9.98
C GLU A 9 -11.83 14.58 8.81
N ILE A 10 -11.67 15.04 7.56
CA ILE A 10 -12.06 14.25 6.38
C ILE A 10 -11.33 12.90 6.34
N MET A 11 -10.02 12.89 6.59
CA MET A 11 -9.24 11.65 6.59
C MET A 11 -9.70 10.68 7.70
N TRP A 12 -10.07 11.21 8.87
CA TRP A 12 -10.56 10.41 9.99
C TRP A 12 -11.96 9.84 9.74
N GLU A 13 -12.87 10.68 9.25
CA GLU A 13 -14.28 10.31 9.05
C GLU A 13 -14.48 9.36 7.87
N LYS A 14 -13.69 9.52 6.80
CA LYS A 14 -13.99 8.89 5.49
C LYS A 14 -12.93 7.92 4.97
N VAL A 15 -11.71 7.94 5.52
CA VAL A 15 -10.55 7.20 4.97
C VAL A 15 -9.87 6.31 6.04
N ALA A 16 -10.53 6.11 7.18
CA ALA A 16 -9.98 5.36 8.32
C ALA A 16 -10.08 3.83 8.12
N ILE A 17 -10.64 3.11 9.10
CA ILE A 17 -10.69 1.64 9.12
C ILE A 17 -11.70 1.12 8.11
N PHE A 18 -12.97 1.53 8.25
CA PHE A 18 -14.06 1.19 7.36
C PHE A 18 -14.22 2.25 6.28
N ARG A 19 -14.47 1.81 5.06
CA ARG A 19 -14.52 2.67 3.88
C ARG A 19 -15.57 2.15 2.92
N ASP A 20 -16.22 3.05 2.21
CA ASP A 20 -17.14 2.73 1.12
C ASP A 20 -16.97 3.73 -0.04
N GLU A 21 -17.54 3.43 -1.21
CA GLU A 21 -17.43 4.27 -2.40
C GLU A 21 -17.91 5.70 -2.16
N LYS A 22 -18.99 5.88 -1.38
CA LYS A 22 -19.60 7.20 -1.15
C LYS A 22 -18.67 8.05 -0.29
N GLY A 23 -18.26 7.56 0.87
CA GLY A 23 -17.36 8.27 1.79
C GLY A 23 -16.04 8.62 1.11
N LEU A 24 -15.46 7.69 0.37
CA LEU A 24 -14.20 7.92 -0.35
C LEU A 24 -14.34 8.94 -1.49
N SER A 25 -15.43 8.91 -2.25
CA SER A 25 -15.69 9.87 -3.33
C SER A 25 -15.86 11.29 -2.80
N GLU A 26 -16.61 11.45 -1.69
CA GLU A 26 -16.75 12.73 -1.01
C GLU A 26 -15.41 13.22 -0.44
N ALA A 27 -14.62 12.33 0.16
CA ALA A 27 -13.30 12.67 0.69
C ALA A 27 -12.36 13.20 -0.39
N VAL A 28 -12.29 12.53 -1.55
CA VAL A 28 -11.46 13.01 -2.69
C VAL A 28 -11.91 14.39 -3.14
N THR A 29 -13.21 14.59 -3.31
CA THR A 29 -13.79 15.88 -3.75
C THR A 29 -13.43 16.99 -2.77
N GLU A 30 -13.69 16.81 -1.47
CA GLU A 30 -13.42 17.83 -0.46
C GLU A 30 -11.91 18.10 -0.28
N LEU A 31 -11.07 17.06 -0.33
CA LEU A 31 -9.62 17.22 -0.24
C LEU A 31 -9.06 17.98 -1.45
N GLU A 32 -9.61 17.77 -2.65
CA GLU A 32 -9.19 18.49 -3.85
C GLU A 32 -9.55 19.98 -3.74
N GLU A 33 -10.76 20.28 -3.24
CA GLU A 33 -11.16 21.66 -2.95
C GLU A 33 -10.26 22.33 -1.90
N LEU A 34 -9.95 21.62 -0.82
CA LEU A 34 -9.01 22.11 0.20
C LEU A 34 -7.62 22.35 -0.37
N TYR A 35 -7.14 21.46 -1.24
CA TYR A 35 -5.86 21.64 -1.93
C TYR A 35 -5.88 22.93 -2.74
N LYS A 36 -6.91 23.17 -3.57
CA LYS A 36 -7.06 24.42 -4.34
C LYS A 36 -7.07 25.65 -3.44
N LYS A 37 -7.84 25.63 -2.34
CA LYS A 37 -7.90 26.72 -1.35
C LYS A 37 -6.56 26.94 -0.65
N SER A 38 -5.78 25.89 -0.42
CA SER A 38 -4.49 25.97 0.26
C SER A 38 -3.42 26.74 -0.53
N LEU A 39 -3.61 26.93 -1.84
CA LEU A 39 -2.66 27.64 -2.71
C LEU A 39 -2.72 29.16 -2.57
N ASP A 40 -3.78 29.71 -1.96
CA ASP A 40 -3.98 31.16 -1.75
C ASP A 40 -4.01 31.55 -0.27
N VAL A 41 -3.34 30.78 0.59
CA VAL A 41 -3.28 31.09 2.03
C VAL A 41 -2.37 32.28 2.30
N LYS A 42 -2.79 33.14 3.23
CA LYS A 42 -2.03 34.30 3.69
C LYS A 42 -1.50 34.08 5.09
N VAL A 43 -0.23 34.40 5.30
CA VAL A 43 0.41 34.42 6.62
C VAL A 43 0.43 35.85 7.18
N LYS A 44 0.10 36.00 8.46
CA LYS A 44 0.15 37.28 9.18
C LYS A 44 1.60 37.69 9.47
N SER A 45 2.40 36.78 10.03
CA SER A 45 3.81 37.01 10.32
C SER A 45 4.61 37.14 9.03
N LYS A 46 5.39 38.22 8.92
CA LYS A 46 6.29 38.48 7.78
C LYS A 46 7.74 38.07 8.05
N GLU A 47 8.02 37.56 9.24
CA GLU A 47 9.34 37.05 9.61
C GLU A 47 9.72 35.86 8.72
N ARG A 48 10.97 35.85 8.24
CA ARG A 48 11.48 34.77 7.38
C ARG A 48 12.20 33.68 8.18
N SER A 49 12.64 33.98 9.39
CA SER A 49 13.29 33.05 10.31
C SER A 49 12.33 32.64 11.42
N ALA A 50 12.38 31.36 11.82
CA ALA A 50 11.60 30.81 12.94
C ALA A 50 10.10 31.16 12.88
N ASN A 51 9.49 31.01 11.70
CA ASN A 51 8.10 31.36 11.46
C ASN A 51 7.22 30.09 11.31
N PRO A 52 6.56 29.63 12.38
CA PRO A 52 5.71 28.45 12.33
C PRO A 52 4.48 28.63 11.42
N GLU A 53 4.01 29.87 11.22
CA GLU A 53 2.90 30.16 10.31
C GLU A 53 3.31 29.94 8.86
N LEU A 54 4.52 30.37 8.50
CA LEU A 54 5.11 30.12 7.18
C LEU A 54 5.38 28.63 6.97
N GLU A 55 5.84 27.92 8.00
CA GLU A 55 6.02 26.47 7.94
C GLU A 55 4.73 25.74 7.54
N GLU A 56 3.62 26.12 8.16
CA GLU A 56 2.32 25.54 7.87
C GLU A 56 1.82 25.92 6.47
N ALA A 57 2.07 27.15 6.03
CA ALA A 57 1.65 27.62 4.72
C ALA A 57 2.21 26.78 3.56
N TYR A 58 3.46 26.30 3.65
CA TYR A 58 4.02 25.43 2.62
C TYR A 58 3.81 23.93 2.90
N ARG A 59 3.70 23.51 4.18
CA ARG A 59 3.49 22.09 4.52
C ARG A 59 2.07 21.62 4.22
N VAL A 60 1.05 22.43 4.52
CA VAL A 60 -0.36 22.02 4.36
C VAL A 60 -0.70 21.63 2.91
N PRO A 61 -0.30 22.40 1.86
CA PRO A 61 -0.50 21.97 0.48
C PRO A 61 0.16 20.61 0.18
N MET A 62 1.36 20.35 0.71
CA MET A 62 2.03 19.05 0.53
C MET A 62 1.30 17.92 1.24
N MET A 63 0.82 18.14 2.47
CA MET A 63 0.01 17.17 3.20
C MET A 63 -1.27 16.83 2.44
N LEU A 64 -1.96 17.83 1.88
CA LEU A 64 -3.18 17.63 1.09
C LEU A 64 -2.94 16.77 -0.16
N LYS A 65 -1.80 16.96 -0.85
CA LYS A 65 -1.42 16.09 -1.99
C LYS A 65 -1.23 14.64 -1.55
N LEU A 66 -0.57 14.41 -0.40
CA LEU A 66 -0.42 13.06 0.15
C LEU A 66 -1.77 12.45 0.55
N SER A 67 -2.63 13.24 1.20
CA SER A 67 -4.01 12.83 1.53
C SER A 67 -4.81 12.43 0.30
N LEU A 68 -4.68 13.17 -0.81
CA LEU A 68 -5.31 12.83 -2.08
C LEU A 68 -4.77 11.53 -2.69
N CYS A 69 -3.47 11.24 -2.57
CA CYS A 69 -2.92 9.95 -2.99
C CYS A 69 -3.55 8.78 -2.20
N VAL A 70 -3.71 8.97 -0.89
CA VAL A 70 -4.34 7.96 -0.02
C VAL A 70 -5.82 7.78 -0.33
N ALA A 71 -6.57 8.88 -0.39
CA ALA A 71 -8.02 8.84 -0.61
C ALA A 71 -8.37 8.31 -2.01
N LEU A 72 -7.72 8.82 -3.06
CA LEU A 72 -7.97 8.36 -4.43
C LEU A 72 -7.50 6.92 -4.65
N GLY A 73 -6.36 6.54 -4.08
CA GLY A 73 -5.88 5.15 -4.12
C GLY A 73 -6.85 4.20 -3.40
N ALA A 74 -7.42 4.62 -2.27
CA ALA A 74 -8.44 3.85 -1.55
C ALA A 74 -9.76 3.77 -2.32
N LEU A 75 -10.18 4.86 -2.98
CA LEU A 75 -11.40 4.90 -3.80
C LEU A 75 -11.30 3.94 -4.98
N GLN A 76 -10.20 4.00 -5.72
CA GLN A 76 -10.03 3.17 -6.92
C GLN A 76 -9.79 1.70 -6.59
N ARG A 77 -9.20 1.37 -5.43
CA ARG A 77 -8.98 -0.01 -5.01
C ARG A 77 -10.29 -0.66 -4.54
N LYS A 78 -10.89 -1.46 -5.41
CA LYS A 78 -12.20 -2.12 -5.21
C LYS A 78 -12.05 -3.54 -4.68
N GLU A 79 -11.39 -3.67 -3.52
CA GLU A 79 -11.23 -4.92 -2.76
C GLU A 79 -10.98 -4.62 -1.27
N SER A 80 -10.92 -5.65 -0.43
CA SER A 80 -10.42 -5.55 0.94
C SER A 80 -9.14 -6.35 1.13
N ARG A 81 -8.03 -5.68 1.45
CA ARG A 81 -6.73 -6.31 1.63
C ARG A 81 -5.93 -5.68 2.77
N GLY A 82 -5.50 -6.53 3.71
CA GLY A 82 -4.74 -6.09 4.88
C GLY A 82 -5.55 -5.10 5.72
N ALA A 83 -5.02 -3.89 5.88
CA ALA A 83 -5.67 -2.78 6.61
C ALA A 83 -6.63 -1.95 5.75
N HIS A 84 -6.66 -2.17 4.43
CA HIS A 84 -7.65 -1.55 3.56
C HIS A 84 -8.93 -2.39 3.57
N TYR A 85 -9.99 -1.88 4.18
CA TYR A 85 -11.27 -2.56 4.27
C TYR A 85 -12.37 -1.73 3.62
N ARG A 86 -13.00 -2.32 2.61
CA ARG A 86 -14.09 -1.76 1.82
C ARG A 86 -15.38 -2.51 2.16
N GLU A 87 -16.33 -1.82 2.79
CA GLU A 87 -17.62 -2.41 3.19
C GLU A 87 -18.45 -2.86 1.98
N ASP A 88 -18.24 -2.20 0.85
CA ASP A 88 -18.82 -2.49 -0.47
C ASP A 88 -17.99 -3.50 -1.29
N TYR A 89 -16.77 -3.86 -0.85
CA TYR A 89 -15.91 -4.87 -1.48
C TYR A 89 -15.18 -5.70 -0.41
N LEU A 90 -15.92 -6.59 0.26
CA LEU A 90 -15.46 -7.29 1.47
C LEU A 90 -14.34 -8.33 1.26
N LYS A 91 -14.19 -8.85 0.04
CA LYS A 91 -13.24 -9.93 -0.27
C LYS A 91 -11.89 -9.36 -0.69
N ARG A 92 -10.81 -10.08 -0.35
CA ARG A 92 -9.50 -9.92 -1.01
C ARG A 92 -9.63 -10.44 -2.43
N ASP A 93 -9.19 -9.68 -3.42
CA ASP A 93 -9.32 -10.06 -4.83
C ASP A 93 -7.95 -10.26 -5.47
N ASP A 94 -7.49 -11.51 -5.50
CA ASP A 94 -6.20 -11.83 -6.09
C ASP A 94 -6.27 -11.96 -7.62
N ALA A 95 -7.46 -12.17 -8.17
CA ALA A 95 -7.64 -12.24 -9.62
C ALA A 95 -7.43 -10.85 -10.25
N ASN A 96 -8.03 -9.81 -9.68
CA ASN A 96 -7.99 -8.47 -10.26
C ASN A 96 -7.05 -7.51 -9.54
N TRP A 97 -6.77 -7.70 -8.26
CA TRP A 97 -6.11 -6.68 -7.44
C TRP A 97 -4.78 -7.13 -6.83
N LEU A 98 -4.20 -8.25 -7.25
CA LEU A 98 -2.83 -8.65 -6.88
C LEU A 98 -1.75 -7.76 -7.54
N LYS A 99 -1.79 -6.48 -7.18
CA LYS A 99 -1.01 -5.38 -7.71
C LYS A 99 -0.83 -4.29 -6.65
N ARG A 100 0.24 -3.52 -6.81
CA ARG A 100 0.60 -2.36 -5.99
C ARG A 100 0.07 -1.08 -6.65
N THR A 101 -0.58 -0.23 -5.86
CA THR A 101 -0.99 1.10 -6.31
C THR A 101 0.23 2.02 -6.34
N LEU A 102 0.51 2.62 -7.49
CA LEU A 102 1.59 3.59 -7.69
C LEU A 102 0.98 4.96 -7.98
N ALA A 103 1.19 5.91 -7.07
CA ALA A 103 0.73 7.29 -7.22
C ALA A 103 1.87 8.18 -7.72
N SER A 104 1.59 9.00 -8.73
CA SER A 104 2.49 10.05 -9.22
C SER A 104 1.74 11.37 -9.37
N TRP A 105 2.46 12.47 -9.51
CA TRP A 105 1.84 13.81 -9.58
C TRP A 105 2.44 14.63 -10.72
N LYS A 106 1.64 14.86 -11.76
CA LYS A 106 2.04 15.73 -12.86
C LYS A 106 1.91 17.21 -12.45
N LYS A 107 2.89 18.03 -12.83
CA LYS A 107 2.89 19.47 -12.51
C LYS A 107 1.64 20.14 -13.09
N GLY A 108 0.91 20.86 -12.24
CA GLY A 108 -0.32 21.58 -12.61
C GLY A 108 -1.61 20.85 -12.25
N ASP A 109 -1.54 19.54 -11.99
CA ASP A 109 -2.72 18.74 -11.66
C ASP A 109 -3.15 18.95 -10.20
N THR A 110 -4.44 18.78 -9.96
CA THR A 110 -5.08 18.86 -8.64
C THR A 110 -5.34 17.50 -8.01
N LEU A 111 -5.23 16.42 -8.80
CA LEU A 111 -5.34 15.03 -8.36
C LEU A 111 -4.09 14.23 -8.74
N PRO A 112 -3.75 13.17 -8.00
CA PRO A 112 -2.67 12.28 -8.39
C PRO A 112 -3.07 11.39 -9.56
N THR A 113 -2.09 11.02 -10.38
CA THR A 113 -2.24 9.94 -11.36
C THR A 113 -1.99 8.60 -10.66
N ILE A 114 -2.96 7.70 -10.74
CA ILE A 114 -2.85 6.35 -10.20
C ILE A 114 -2.54 5.37 -11.33
N THR A 115 -1.50 4.57 -11.11
CA THR A 115 -1.12 3.43 -11.95
C THR A 115 -0.94 2.21 -11.06
N TYR A 116 -0.72 1.06 -11.67
CA TYR A 116 -0.56 -0.19 -10.93
C TYR A 116 0.62 -0.99 -11.45
N GLU A 117 1.25 -1.69 -10.52
CA GLU A 117 2.31 -2.66 -10.79
C GLU A 117 1.84 -4.03 -10.32
N ASP A 118 1.69 -4.97 -11.26
CA ASP A 118 1.24 -6.32 -10.95
C ASP A 118 2.33 -7.09 -10.18
N LEU A 119 1.90 -7.96 -9.26
CA LEU A 119 2.79 -8.84 -8.52
C LEU A 119 2.81 -10.20 -9.20
N ASP A 120 3.98 -10.60 -9.68
CA ASP A 120 4.19 -11.87 -10.36
C ASP A 120 4.14 -13.03 -9.35
N ILE A 121 3.02 -13.78 -9.35
CA ILE A 121 2.80 -14.92 -8.47
C ILE A 121 3.89 -15.98 -8.66
N MET A 122 4.36 -16.17 -9.89
CA MET A 122 5.32 -17.24 -10.21
C MET A 122 6.71 -16.98 -9.60
N LYS A 123 6.96 -15.78 -9.09
CA LYS A 123 8.19 -15.42 -8.37
C LYS A 123 8.04 -15.44 -6.86
N MET A 124 6.87 -15.78 -6.33
CA MET A 124 6.65 -15.80 -4.89
C MET A 124 7.18 -17.09 -4.28
N GLU A 125 7.98 -16.99 -3.22
CA GLU A 125 8.34 -18.15 -2.38
C GLU A 125 7.10 -18.73 -1.68
N MET A 126 6.16 -17.86 -1.33
CA MET A 126 4.87 -18.22 -0.72
C MET A 126 3.75 -17.61 -1.55
N PRO A 127 3.04 -18.40 -2.37
CA PRO A 127 1.95 -17.88 -3.18
C PRO A 127 0.75 -17.45 -2.32
N PRO A 128 -0.19 -16.67 -2.88
CA PRO A 128 -1.32 -16.13 -2.13
C PRO A 128 -2.20 -17.23 -1.50
N ALA A 129 -2.35 -17.18 -0.19
CA ALA A 129 -3.15 -18.13 0.59
C ALA A 129 -3.93 -17.44 1.71
N PHE A 130 -4.54 -18.21 2.61
CA PHE A 130 -5.19 -17.68 3.80
C PHE A 130 -4.18 -17.00 4.72
N ARG A 131 -4.49 -15.77 5.15
CA ARG A 131 -3.60 -14.93 5.95
C ARG A 131 -3.50 -15.30 7.45
N GLY A 132 -4.20 -16.34 7.89
CA GLY A 132 -4.23 -16.79 9.30
C GLY A 132 -5.34 -16.17 10.16
N TYR A 133 -5.76 -14.92 9.90
CA TYR A 133 -6.77 -14.22 10.70
C TYR A 133 -7.98 -13.71 9.89
N GLY A 134 -9.10 -13.51 10.59
CA GLY A 134 -10.38 -13.11 10.01
C GLY A 134 -11.17 -14.28 9.42
N ALA A 135 -12.28 -13.98 8.76
CA ALA A 135 -13.15 -15.00 8.17
C ALA A 135 -12.45 -15.76 7.03
N LYS A 136 -12.60 -17.09 7.03
CA LYS A 136 -12.21 -17.95 5.90
C LYS A 136 -13.15 -17.70 4.72
N GLY A 137 -12.65 -17.88 3.49
CA GLY A 137 -13.46 -17.70 2.26
C GLY A 137 -13.65 -16.23 1.83
N MET A 138 -13.03 -15.26 2.50
CA MET A 138 -13.01 -13.85 2.09
C MET A 138 -11.94 -13.55 1.03
N LEU A 139 -11.85 -14.43 0.04
CA LEU A 139 -10.82 -14.43 -0.99
C LEU A 139 -11.44 -14.79 -2.35
N ILE A 140 -11.11 -14.01 -3.38
CA ILE A 140 -11.25 -14.37 -4.78
C ILE A 140 -9.86 -14.82 -5.22
N GLU A 141 -9.71 -16.12 -5.47
CA GLU A 141 -8.44 -16.74 -5.80
C GLU A 141 -7.99 -16.41 -7.23
N ASN A 142 -6.68 -16.39 -7.42
CA ASN A 142 -6.06 -16.29 -8.75
C ASN A 142 -5.64 -17.69 -9.20
N GLU A 143 -5.92 -18.06 -10.45
CA GLU A 143 -5.58 -19.38 -10.99
C GLU A 143 -4.09 -19.70 -10.93
N LEU A 144 -3.23 -18.68 -11.01
CA LEU A 144 -1.77 -18.84 -10.90
C LEU A 144 -1.34 -19.19 -9.47
N SER A 145 -2.12 -18.85 -8.45
CA SER A 145 -1.79 -19.16 -7.05
C SER A 145 -1.71 -20.67 -6.83
N THR A 146 -2.66 -21.44 -7.35
CA THR A 146 -2.67 -22.91 -7.24
C THR A 146 -1.50 -23.51 -8.01
N LYS A 147 -1.25 -23.05 -9.23
CA LYS A 147 -0.12 -23.52 -10.04
C LYS A 147 1.22 -23.29 -9.35
N ARG A 148 1.40 -22.09 -8.77
CA ARG A 148 2.61 -21.79 -8.01
C ARG A 148 2.71 -22.59 -6.72
N GLN A 149 1.60 -22.84 -6.04
CA GLN A 149 1.58 -23.65 -4.83
C GLN A 149 2.08 -25.07 -5.12
N GLU A 150 1.56 -25.72 -6.16
CA GLU A 150 2.02 -27.04 -6.60
C GLU A 150 3.51 -27.05 -6.97
N GLU A 151 3.99 -26.00 -7.65
CA GLU A 151 5.41 -25.85 -7.99
C GLU A 151 6.30 -25.70 -6.75
N VAL A 152 5.89 -24.86 -5.78
CA VAL A 152 6.62 -24.65 -4.53
C VAL A 152 6.68 -25.94 -3.71
N ASP A 153 5.56 -26.66 -3.59
CA ASP A 153 5.49 -27.91 -2.83
C ASP A 153 6.39 -28.97 -3.46
N LYS A 154 6.34 -29.11 -4.79
CA LYS A 154 7.21 -30.03 -5.52
C LYS A 154 8.70 -29.72 -5.31
N ILE A 155 9.11 -28.46 -5.45
CA ILE A 155 10.52 -28.05 -5.25
C ILE A 155 10.97 -28.37 -3.83
N ARG A 156 10.13 -28.08 -2.82
CA ARG A 156 10.44 -28.39 -1.42
C ARG A 156 10.59 -29.89 -1.20
N GLU A 157 9.64 -30.70 -1.63
CA GLU A 157 9.67 -32.15 -1.47
C GLU A 157 10.92 -32.78 -2.14
N GLU A 158 11.22 -32.40 -3.37
CA GLU A 158 12.39 -32.93 -4.11
C GLU A 158 13.71 -32.56 -3.43
N MET A 159 13.83 -31.31 -2.95
CA MET A 159 15.06 -30.84 -2.29
C MET A 159 15.23 -31.39 -0.89
N GLU A 160 14.16 -31.51 -0.11
CA GLU A 160 14.17 -32.15 1.21
C GLU A 160 14.54 -33.63 1.10
N ALA A 161 13.98 -34.34 0.12
CA ALA A 161 14.35 -35.74 -0.16
C ALA A 161 15.83 -35.88 -0.57
N ALA A 162 16.40 -34.87 -1.23
CA ALA A 162 17.82 -34.80 -1.58
C ALA A 162 18.73 -34.36 -0.41
N GLY A 163 18.18 -34.14 0.80
CA GLY A 163 18.93 -33.73 1.98
C GLY A 163 19.45 -32.29 1.95
N LYS A 164 18.81 -31.41 1.16
CA LYS A 164 19.17 -30.00 1.04
C LYS A 164 18.77 -29.20 2.25
N ASP A 165 19.59 -28.21 2.61
CA ASP A 165 19.27 -27.34 3.74
C ASP A 165 18.22 -26.27 3.37
N ARG A 166 17.64 -25.63 4.39
CA ARG A 166 16.62 -24.58 4.19
C ARG A 166 17.12 -23.37 3.39
N HIS A 167 18.42 -23.13 3.31
CA HIS A 167 18.98 -22.03 2.51
C HIS A 167 19.04 -22.39 1.03
N GLU A 168 19.45 -23.62 0.71
CA GLU A 168 19.44 -24.13 -0.65
C GLU A 168 18.00 -24.18 -1.20
N ILE A 169 17.03 -24.62 -0.38
CA ILE A 169 15.60 -24.63 -0.75
C ILE A 169 15.10 -23.21 -1.04
N GLN A 170 15.42 -22.25 -0.17
CA GLN A 170 15.01 -20.86 -0.34
C GLN A 170 15.56 -20.27 -1.64
N GLU A 171 16.84 -20.50 -1.94
CA GLU A 171 17.50 -20.04 -3.17
C GLU A 171 16.85 -20.63 -4.44
N ALA A 172 16.42 -21.90 -4.40
CA ALA A 172 15.72 -22.52 -5.52
C ALA A 172 14.30 -21.97 -5.74
N LEU A 173 13.62 -21.57 -4.66
CA LEU A 173 12.26 -21.05 -4.73
C LEU A 173 12.21 -19.59 -5.18
N MET A 174 13.04 -18.74 -4.59
CA MET A 174 13.05 -17.30 -4.82
C MET A 174 14.42 -16.70 -4.44
N PRO A 175 15.40 -16.74 -5.35
CA PRO A 175 16.70 -16.14 -5.08
C PRO A 175 16.54 -14.62 -4.90
N PHE A 176 17.29 -14.04 -3.97
CA PHE A 176 17.24 -12.61 -3.70
C PHE A 176 18.63 -12.02 -3.52
N GLU A 177 18.75 -10.73 -3.81
CA GLU A 177 20.02 -10.03 -3.72
C GLU A 177 20.22 -9.38 -2.36
N LEU A 178 21.44 -9.48 -1.85
CA LEU A 178 21.95 -8.72 -0.72
C LEU A 178 23.26 -8.05 -1.10
N GLN A 179 23.51 -6.90 -0.49
CA GLN A 179 24.81 -6.25 -0.57
C GLN A 179 25.89 -7.20 -0.05
N PRO A 180 27.10 -7.24 -0.65
CA PRO A 180 28.13 -8.21 -0.28
C PRO A 180 28.44 -8.29 1.22
N TYR A 181 28.43 -7.15 1.91
CA TYR A 181 28.69 -7.05 3.34
C TYR A 181 27.66 -7.79 4.22
N TYR A 182 26.40 -7.92 3.76
CA TYR A 182 25.32 -8.54 4.54
C TYR A 182 24.99 -9.98 4.12
N LYS A 183 25.81 -10.61 3.24
CA LYS A 183 25.54 -11.97 2.75
C LYS A 183 25.82 -13.08 3.78
N ALA A 184 26.53 -12.77 4.86
CA ALA A 184 26.84 -13.75 5.89
C ALA A 184 25.57 -14.26 6.60
N LYS A 185 25.53 -15.56 6.93
CA LYS A 185 24.45 -16.16 7.72
C LYS A 185 24.48 -15.61 9.15
N ASN A 186 23.31 -15.45 9.75
CA ASN A 186 23.19 -15.09 11.16
C ASN A 186 23.53 -16.30 12.03
N GLN A 187 24.55 -16.20 12.88
CA GLN A 187 24.84 -17.21 13.90
C GLN A 187 23.69 -17.29 14.90
N ARG A 188 23.29 -18.50 15.26
CA ARG A 188 22.33 -18.75 16.35
C ARG A 188 22.98 -19.54 17.47
N PHE A 189 22.42 -19.40 18.67
CA PHE A 189 22.79 -20.25 19.78
C PHE A 189 22.38 -21.70 19.48
N GLY A 190 23.36 -22.62 19.46
CA GLY A 190 23.15 -24.04 19.18
C GLY A 190 23.45 -24.47 17.73
N GLU A 191 23.90 -23.55 16.87
CA GLU A 191 24.50 -23.85 15.55
C GLU A 191 26.04 -23.97 15.65
#